data_AF-A0A936EJ92-F1
#
_entry.id   AF-A0A936EJ92-F1
#
_cell.length_a   1.000
_cell.length_b   1.000
_cell.length_c   1.000
_cell.angle_alpha   90.00
_cell.angle_beta   90.00
_cell.angle_gamma   90.00
#
_symmetry.space_group_name_H-M   'P 1'
#
loop_
_entity.id
_entity.type
_entity.pdbx_description
1 polymer ?
#
loop_
_entity_poly.entity_id
_entity_poly.type
_entity_poly.pdbx_seq_one_letter_code
_entity_poly.pdbx_strand_id
1 'polypeptide(L)' 'MSTETSFEDWYAEVKIEFAKAGLTLPEDIEMMELAHMECMEANRSVADFVAASKAEQNG' A
#
# COMPACT_ATOMS: atom_id res chain seq x y z
N MET A 1 17.85 1.19 12.61
CA MET A 1 17.36 -0.14 12.23
C MET A 1 16.27 0.12 11.22
N SER A 2 16.60 0.07 9.93
CA SER A 2 15.58 0.11 8.88
C SER A 2 14.99 -1.29 8.86
N THR A 3 13.93 -1.52 9.64
CA THR A 3 13.18 -2.76 9.52
C THR A 3 12.53 -2.71 8.16
N GLU A 4 13.10 -3.46 7.22
CA GLU A 4 12.45 -3.74 5.95
C GLU A 4 11.10 -4.39 6.29
N THR A 5 10.01 -3.62 6.27
CA THR A 5 8.67 -4.12 6.55
C THR A 5 8.37 -5.22 5.54
N SER A 6 8.00 -6.40 6.04
CA SER A 6 7.65 -7.52 5.17
C SER A 6 6.45 -7.17 4.30
N PHE A 7 6.32 -7.81 3.13
CA PHE A 7 5.14 -7.61 2.29
C PHE A 7 3.85 -7.92 3.07
N GLU A 8 3.84 -8.98 3.89
CA GLU A 8 2.67 -9.38 4.68
C GLU A 8 2.26 -8.31 5.69
N ASP A 9 3.21 -7.73 6.42
CA ASP A 9 2.94 -6.64 7.37
C ASP A 9 2.46 -5.38 6.64
N TRP A 10 3.15 -5.00 5.56
CA TRP A 10 2.79 -3.84 4.76
C TRP A 10 1.39 -4.00 4.15
N TYR A 11 1.10 -5.18 3.60
CA TYR A 11 -0.19 -5.49 2.98
C TYR A 11 -1.32 -5.51 4.01
N ALA A 12 -1.07 -6.03 5.22
CA ALA A 12 -2.04 -5.96 6.31
C ALA A 12 -2.37 -4.51 6.70
N GLU A 13 -1.36 -3.63 6.80
CA GLU A 13 -1.56 -2.20 7.07
C GLU A 13 -2.33 -1.52 5.94
N VAL A 14 -1.91 -1.72 4.68
CA VAL A 14 -2.58 -1.18 3.50
C VAL A 14 -4.04 -1.60 3.46
N LYS A 15 -4.34 -2.87 3.75
CA LYS A 15 -5.72 -3.38 3.81
C LYS A 15 -6.57 -2.67 4.85
N ILE A 16 -6.01 -2.41 6.04
CA ILE A 16 -6.70 -1.68 7.10
C ILE A 16 -6.96 -0.24 6.67
N GLU A 17 -5.96 0.44 6.10
CA GLU A 17 -6.07 1.84 5.70
C GLU A 17 -7.00 2.04 4.49
N PHE A 18 -6.97 1.15 3.51
CA PHE A 18 -7.92 1.13 2.39
C PHE A 18 -9.35 0.94 2.90
N ALA A 19 -9.57 -0.03 3.81
CA ALA A 19 -10.90 -0.26 4.39
C ALA A 19 -11.41 0.97 5.17
N LYS A 20 -10.54 1.64 5.94
CA LYS A 20 -10.88 2.91 6.63
C LYS A 20 -11.21 4.03 5.63
N ALA A 21 -10.50 4.08 4.52
CA ALA A 21 -10.70 5.07 3.46
C ALA A 21 -11.90 4.76 2.55
N GLY A 22 -12.52 3.58 2.68
CA GLY A 22 -13.59 3.11 1.79
C GLY A 22 -13.10 2.74 0.39
N LEU A 23 -11.80 2.43 0.26
CA LEU A 23 -11.17 2.06 -1.02
C LEU A 23 -11.21 0.56 -1.24
N THR A 24 -11.24 0.18 -2.51
CA THR A 24 -11.17 -1.23 -2.91
C THR A 24 -9.71 -1.61 -3.04
N LEU A 25 -9.31 -2.71 -2.38
CA LEU A 25 -7.99 -3.28 -2.60
C LEU A 25 -7.93 -3.92 -4.00
N PRO A 26 -6.81 -3.82 -4.72
CA PRO A 26 -6.58 -4.62 -5.91
C PRO A 26 -6.70 -6.12 -5.59
N GLU A 27 -7.40 -6.87 -6.45
CA GLU A 27 -7.51 -8.33 -6.34
C GLU A 27 -6.21 -9.04 -6.78
N ASP A 28 -5.40 -8.34 -7.56
CA ASP A 28 -4.11 -8.82 -8.07
C ASP A 28 -3.01 -8.65 -7.03
N ILE A 29 -2.55 -9.77 -6.47
CA ILE A 29 -1.51 -9.80 -5.43
C ILE A 29 -0.14 -9.42 -6.01
N GLU A 30 0.16 -9.77 -7.26
CA GLU A 30 1.45 -9.45 -7.90
C GLU A 30 1.61 -7.93 -8.03
N MET A 31 0.53 -7.21 -8.34
CA MET A 31 0.53 -5.74 -8.33
C MET A 31 0.78 -5.16 -6.93
N MET A 32 0.29 -5.82 -5.89
CA MET A 32 0.49 -5.37 -4.51
C MET A 32 1.94 -5.61 -4.04
N GLU A 33 2.54 -6.73 -4.45
CA GLU A 33 3.96 -7.01 -4.19
C GLU A 33 4.86 -6.02 -4.94
N LEU A 34 4.54 -5.68 -6.19
CA LEU A 34 5.26 -4.64 -6.93
C LEU A 34 5.17 -3.28 -6.24
N ALA A 35 3.95 -2.88 -5.83
CA ALA A 35 3.73 -1.62 -5.12
C ALA A 35 4.48 -1.57 -3.77
N HIS A 36 4.59 -2.70 -3.07
CA HIS A 36 5.42 -2.83 -1.86
C HIS A 36 6.90 -2.60 -2.18
N MET A 37 7.45 -3.27 -3.19
CA MET A 37 8.84 -3.07 -3.61
C MET A 37 9.13 -1.61 -4.00
N GLU A 38 8.24 -0.99 -4.77
CA GLU A 38 8.37 0.43 -5.14
C GLU A 38 8.28 1.36 -3.92
N CYS A 39 7.40 1.07 -2.97
CA CYS A 39 7.31 1.84 -1.73
C CYS A 39 8.59 1.71 -0.88
N MET A 40 9.16 0.51 -0.81
CA MET A 40 10.40 0.26 -0.06
C MET A 40 11.60 0.95 -0.73
N GLU A 41 11.71 0.88 -2.06
CA GLU A 41 12.76 1.56 -2.83
C GLU A 41 12.66 3.09 -2.70
N ALA A 42 11.45 3.63 -2.78
CA ALA A 42 11.19 5.07 -2.67
C ALA A 42 11.16 5.59 -1.22
N ASN A 43 11.33 4.71 -0.22
CA ASN A 43 11.15 5.01 1.20
C ASN A 43 9.78 5.70 1.48
N ARG A 44 8.76 5.28 0.72
CA ARG A 44 7.41 5.79 0.79
C ARG A 44 6.64 5.04 1.87
N SER A 45 5.92 5.80 2.70
CA SER A 45 5.06 5.21 3.74
C SER A 45 3.75 4.65 3.18
N VAL A 46 3.15 3.70 3.88
CA VAL A 46 1.80 3.17 3.58
C VAL A 46 0.77 4.29 3.46
N ALA A 47 0.81 5.29 4.35
CA ALA A 47 -0.12 6.41 4.32
C ALA A 47 -0.06 7.21 3.01
N ASP A 48 1.16 7.41 2.48
CA ASP A 48 1.39 8.11 1.23
C ASP A 48 0.88 7.29 0.03
N PHE A 49 1.12 5.98 0.05
CA PHE A 49 0.57 5.03 -0.92
C PHE A 49 -0.97 5.05 -0.93
N VAL A 50 -1.60 4.94 0.24
CA VAL A 50 -3.07 4.96 0.38
C VAL A 50 -3.64 6.29 -0.11
N ALA A 51 -2.98 7.41 0.19
CA ALA A 51 -3.41 8.73 -0.28
C ALA A 51 -3.35 8.84 -1.82
N ALA A 52 -2.29 8.32 -2.44
CA ALA A 52 -2.17 8.25 -3.90
C ALA A 52 -3.27 7.38 -4.52
N SER A 53 -3.46 6.15 -4.02
CA SER A 53 -4.51 5.25 -4.50
C SER A 53 -5.92 5.81 -4.29
N LYS A 54 -6.13 6.58 -3.21
CA LYS A 54 -7.40 7.29 -2.98
C LYS A 54 -7.68 8.32 -4.06
N ALA A 55 -6.67 9.08 -4.47
CA ALA A 55 -6.80 10.08 -5.51
C ALA A 55 -7.08 9.43 -6.88
N GLU A 56 -6.47 8.28 -7.16
CA GLU A 56 -6.70 7.54 -8.41
C GLU A 56 -8.10 6.90 -8.49
N GLN A 57 -8.63 6.34 -7.39
CA GLN A 57 -9.97 5.72 -7.38
C GLN A 57 -11.13 6.72 -7.31
N ASN A 58 -10.90 7.95 -6.83
CA ASN A 58 -11.91 9.01 -6.77
C ASN A 58 -11.77 10.06 -7.89
N GLY A 59 -10.82 9.86 -8.80
CA GLY A 59 -10.55 10.73 -9.96
C GLY A 59 -11.43 10.42 -11.16
#